data_AF-K7Z7L9-F1
#
_entry.id   AF-K7Z7L9-F1
#
_cell.length_a   1.000
_cell.length_b   1.000
_cell.length_c   1.000
_cell.angle_alpha   90.00
_cell.angle_beta   90.00
_cell.angle_gamma   90.00
#
_symmetry.space_group_name_H-M   'P 1'
#
loop_
_entity.id
_entity.type
_entity.pdbx_description
1 polymer ?
#
loop_
_entity_poly.entity_id
_entity_poly.type
_entity_poly.pdbx_seq_one_letter_code
_entity_poly.pdbx_strand_id
1 'polypeptide(L)' 'MDNKPFTEAHFNLMMKVVRACNESQFTEHFEKQDFPKVKMGPSDVKLKEKFWADCMVVWDNRGLLTPAVATKAA' A
#
# COMPACT_ATOMS: atom_id res chain seq x y z
N MET A 1 4.27 22.46 -9.64
CA MET A 1 4.83 21.11 -9.84
C MET A 1 4.08 20.17 -8.91
N ASP A 2 2.90 19.69 -9.34
CA ASP A 2 2.08 18.72 -8.59
C ASP A 2 2.75 17.35 -8.56
N ASN A 3 3.80 17.20 -7.75
CA ASN A 3 4.45 15.92 -7.52
C ASN A 3 3.60 15.08 -6.55
N LYS A 4 2.37 14.75 -6.95
CA LYS A 4 1.46 13.93 -6.14
C LYS A 4 1.99 12.49 -6.17
N PRO A 5 2.47 11.94 -5.03
CA PRO A 5 3.02 10.59 -5.01
C PRO A 5 1.97 9.54 -5.37
N PHE A 6 0.69 9.84 -5.09
CA PHE A 6 -0.43 8.94 -5.34
C PHE A 6 -1.18 9.32 -6.63
N THR A 7 -1.15 8.44 -7.62
CA THR A 7 -1.85 8.60 -8.91
C THR A 7 -3.02 7.63 -9.03
N GLU A 8 -3.82 7.74 -10.10
CA GLU A 8 -4.90 6.79 -10.37
C GLU A 8 -4.40 5.35 -10.51
N ALA A 9 -3.17 5.14 -11.01
CA ALA A 9 -2.54 3.82 -11.08
C ALA A 9 -2.34 3.21 -9.67
N HIS A 10 -1.98 4.02 -8.67
CA HIS A 10 -1.88 3.56 -7.28
C HIS A 10 -3.24 3.14 -6.76
N PHE A 11 -4.27 3.97 -6.99
CA PHE A 11 -5.61 3.65 -6.53
C PHE A 11 -6.12 2.35 -7.14
N ASN A 12 -5.95 2.16 -8.45
CA ASN A 12 -6.39 0.97 -9.15
C ASN A 12 -5.65 -0.29 -8.67
N LEU A 13 -4.33 -0.22 -8.40
CA LEU A 13 -3.58 -1.33 -7.83
C LEU A 13 -4.02 -1.62 -6.38
N MET A 14 -4.26 -0.60 -5.56
CA MET A 14 -4.78 -0.74 -4.20
C MET A 14 -6.13 -1.45 -4.18
N MET A 15 -7.05 -1.07 -5.08
CA MET A 15 -8.35 -1.73 -5.19
C MET A 15 -8.22 -3.21 -5.62
N LYS A 16 -7.21 -3.57 -6.41
CA LYS A 16 -6.93 -4.99 -6.72
C LYS A 16 -6.44 -5.75 -5.50
N VAL A 17 -5.55 -5.15 -4.71
CA VAL A 17 -5.01 -5.74 -3.48
C VAL A 17 -6.15 -5.96 -2.48
N VAL A 18 -6.89 -4.92 -2.10
CA VAL A 18 -7.97 -4.98 -1.10
C VAL A 18 -9.10 -5.92 -1.51
N ARG A 19 -9.38 -6.09 -2.81
CA ARG A 19 -10.40 -7.05 -3.28
C ARG A 19 -9.90 -8.49 -3.32
N ALA A 20 -8.59 -8.71 -3.27
CA ALA A 20 -7.98 -10.03 -3.36
C ALA A 20 -7.62 -10.62 -1.99
N CYS A 21 -7.70 -9.84 -0.92
CA CYS A 21 -7.38 -10.26 0.44
C CYS A 21 -8.39 -9.72 1.47
N ASN A 22 -8.42 -10.34 2.64
CA ASN A 22 -9.12 -9.78 3.82
C ASN A 22 -8.16 -8.88 4.63
N GLU A 23 -8.65 -8.29 5.72
CA GLU A 23 -7.90 -7.35 6.56
C GLU A 23 -6.57 -7.93 7.08
N SER A 24 -6.59 -9.14 7.64
CA SER A 24 -5.38 -9.79 8.18
C SER A 24 -4.32 -10.02 7.09
N GLN A 25 -4.76 -10.52 5.94
CA GLN A 25 -3.89 -10.74 4.78
C GLN A 25 -3.38 -9.42 4.18
N PHE A 26 -4.20 -8.37 4.17
CA PHE A 26 -3.76 -7.04 3.73
C PHE A 26 -2.60 -6.53 4.60
N THR A 27 -2.75 -6.63 5.93
CA THR A 27 -1.71 -6.25 6.88
C THR A 27 -0.44 -7.05 6.66
N GLU A 28 -0.55 -8.38 6.47
CA GLU A 28 0.60 -9.23 6.17
C GLU A 28 1.33 -8.80 4.88
N HIS A 29 0.57 -8.50 3.81
CA HIS A 29 1.15 -8.04 2.55
C HIS A 29 1.79 -6.65 2.66
N PHE A 30 1.16 -5.76 3.43
CA PHE A 30 1.70 -4.44 3.72
C PHE A 30 3.01 -4.51 4.49
N GLU A 31 3.08 -5.32 5.55
CA GLU A 31 4.28 -5.52 6.37
C GLU A 31 5.42 -6.16 5.60
N LYS A 32 5.12 -7.15 4.75
CA LYS A 32 6.11 -7.81 3.88
C LYS A 32 6.47 -7.00 2.65
N GLN A 33 5.73 -5.93 2.37
CA GLN A 33 5.81 -5.16 1.14
C GLN A 33 5.70 -6.04 -0.13
N ASP A 34 4.92 -7.11 -0.05
CA ASP A 34 4.63 -7.99 -1.17
C ASP A 34 3.18 -7.78 -1.65
N PHE A 35 2.68 -8.67 -2.50
CA PHE A 35 1.35 -8.51 -3.08
C PHE A 35 0.60 -9.84 -3.05
N PRO A 36 -0.74 -9.81 -2.82
CA PRO A 36 -1.57 -10.98 -3.05
C PRO A 36 -1.48 -11.41 -4.51
N LYS A 37 -1.99 -12.61 -4.81
CA LYS A 37 -2.01 -13.14 -6.17
C LYS A 37 -3.00 -12.38 -7.05
N VAL A 38 -2.58 -11.23 -7.58
CA VAL A 38 -3.36 -10.35 -8.45
C VAL A 38 -2.75 -10.24 -9.85
N LYS A 39 -3.61 -10.09 -10.86
CA LYS A 39 -3.16 -9.86 -12.24
C LYS A 39 -2.65 -8.41 -12.37
N MET A 40 -1.33 -8.27 -12.48
CA MET A 40 -0.67 -6.99 -12.71
C MET A 40 -0.62 -6.66 -14.20
N GLY A 41 -1.06 -5.45 -14.55
CA GLY A 41 -0.89 -4.89 -15.89
C GLY A 41 0.43 -4.11 -16.02
N PRO A 42 0.77 -3.63 -17.22
CA PRO A 42 2.03 -2.91 -17.47
C PRO A 42 2.25 -1.70 -16.55
N SER A 43 1.19 -0.95 -16.23
CA SER A 43 1.25 0.19 -15.32
C SER A 43 1.51 -0.21 -13.87
N ASP A 44 0.94 -1.33 -13.43
CA ASP A 44 1.15 -1.87 -12.08
C ASP A 44 2.59 -2.36 -11.92
N VAL A 45 3.15 -3.01 -12.95
CA VAL A 45 4.53 -3.52 -12.94
C VAL A 45 5.53 -2.38 -12.76
N LYS A 46 5.34 -1.26 -13.48
CA LYS A 46 6.21 -0.07 -13.34
C LYS A 46 6.12 0.57 -11.95
N LEU A 47 4.98 0.42 -11.28
CA LEU A 47 4.72 1.02 -9.99
C LEU A 47 5.09 0.11 -8.82
N LYS A 48 5.07 -1.21 -9.03
CA LYS A 48 5.15 -2.25 -8.00
C LYS A 48 6.27 -2.02 -6.98
N GLU A 49 7.45 -1.64 -7.44
CA GLU A 49 8.64 -1.47 -6.58
C GLU A 49 8.53 -0.29 -5.60
N LYS A 50 7.74 0.73 -5.94
CA LYS A 50 7.58 1.94 -5.10
C LYS A 50 6.20 2.05 -4.46
N PHE A 51 5.25 1.25 -4.93
CA PHE A 51 3.85 1.31 -4.52
C PHE A 51 3.63 1.43 -3.01
N TRP A 52 4.20 0.52 -2.22
CA TRP A 52 4.01 0.53 -0.77
C TRP A 52 4.68 1.73 -0.10
N ALA A 53 5.86 2.13 -0.56
CA ALA A 53 6.54 3.32 -0.08
C ALA A 53 5.73 4.59 -0.36
N ASP A 54 5.23 4.74 -1.58
CA ASP A 54 4.39 5.87 -1.99
C ASP A 54 3.06 5.89 -1.22
N CYS A 55 2.46 4.72 -0.95
CA CYS A 55 1.28 4.60 -0.10
C CYS A 55 1.57 5.05 1.34
N MET A 56 2.67 4.58 1.94
CA MET A 56 3.05 4.96 3.30
C MET A 56 3.24 6.47 3.44
N VAL A 57 3.99 7.09 2.52
CA VAL A 57 4.19 8.55 2.51
C VAL A 57 2.85 9.27 2.43
N VAL A 58 1.94 8.83 1.56
CA VAL A 58 0.66 9.50 1.35
C VAL A 58 -0.29 9.30 2.53
N TRP A 59 -0.34 8.11 3.10
CA TRP A 59 -1.22 7.79 4.22
C TRP A 59 -0.74 8.43 5.52
N ASP A 60 0.56 8.48 5.76
CA ASP A 60 1.15 9.20 6.90
C ASP A 60 0.83 10.70 6.81
N ASN A 61 1.11 11.34 5.66
CA ASN A 61 0.80 12.76 5.43
C ASN A 61 -0.71 13.08 5.54
N ARG A 62 -1.59 12.09 5.37
CA ARG A 62 -3.05 12.25 5.49
C ARG A 62 -3.59 11.85 6.87
N GLY A 63 -2.73 11.41 7.80
CA GLY A 63 -3.15 10.96 9.12
C GLY A 63 -3.94 9.64 9.10
N LEU A 64 -3.78 8.82 8.05
CA LEU A 64 -4.40 7.51 7.92
C LEU A 64 -3.58 6.40 8.57
N LEU A 65 -2.28 6.63 8.74
CA LEU A 65 -1.43 5.75 9.53
C LEU A 65 -1.35 6.27 10.95
N THR A 66 -1.52 5.36 11.90
CA THR A 66 -1.12 5.61 13.28
C THR A 66 0.28 5.03 13.43
N PRO A 67 1.27 5.80 13.93
CA PRO A 67 2.57 5.26 14.25
C PRO A 67 2.38 4.04 15.14
N ALA A 68 3.03 2.92 14.79
CA ALA A 68 3.02 1.74 15.65
C ALA A 68 3.72 2.12 16.96
N VAL A 69 2.95 2.55 17.97
CA VAL A 69 3.45 2.64 19.34
C VAL A 69 3.79 1.20 19.70
N ALA A 70 5.07 0.91 19.86
CA ALA A 70 5.50 -0.40 20.32
C ALA A 70 4.79 -0.67 21.65
N THR A 71 3.74 -1.49 21.63
CA THR A 71 3.15 -2.04 22.84
C THR A 71 4.26 -2.87 23.46
N LYS A 72 5.03 -2.29 24.38
CA LYS A 72 5.78 -3.08 25.35
C LYS A 72 4.71 -3.89 26.07
N ALA A 73 4.67 -5.20 25.78
CA ALA A 73 3.96 -6.14 26.62
C ALA A 73 4.42 -5.89 28.06
N ALA A 74 3.48 -5.50 28.92
CA ALA A 74 3.65 -5.35 30.35
C ALA A 74 2.82 -6.43 31.04
#